data_AF-A0AB37CME8-F1
#
_entry.id   AF-A0AB37CME8-F1
#
_cell.length_a   1.000
_cell.length_b   1.000
_cell.length_c   1.000
_cell.angle_alpha   90.00
_cell.angle_beta   90.00
_cell.angle_gamma   90.00
#
_symmetry.space_group_name_H-M   'P 1'
#
loop_
_entity.id
_entity.type
_entity.pdbx_description
1 polymer ?
#
loop_
_entity_poly.entity_id
_entity_poly.type
_entity_poly.pdbx_seq_one_letter_code
_entity_poly.pdbx_strand_id
1 'polypeptide(L)'
;MLSKVLSFILYYPQIVLPVCGVAIAYLSVYKKRPIKTRFLLLPILVVVTFLLSLIDNPFSDRTYSGLLFVFYNVYVFTPLSVACSITSLLKSIYHYRLFRIPLATILVINASIMTCLTLINFILFFGELSTSLTLSCVFFILIAISTIVQFVIGEIEIRKVKNILLQLQNKERHCEAWQ
;
A
#
# COMPACT_ATOMS: atom_id res chain seq x y z
N MET A 1 17.65 13.88 -12.57
CA MET A 1 16.85 13.65 -11.34
C MET A 1 17.11 12.28 -10.70
N LEU A 2 17.20 11.20 -11.47
CA LEU A 2 17.46 9.83 -10.97
C LEU A 2 18.75 9.70 -10.10
N SER A 3 19.82 10.40 -10.48
CA SER A 3 21.12 10.41 -9.75
C SER A 3 21.04 11.06 -8.35
N LYS A 4 20.18 12.08 -8.15
CA LYS A 4 20.00 12.72 -6.84
C LYS A 4 19.19 11.85 -5.88
N VAL A 5 18.13 11.20 -6.39
CA VAL A 5 17.32 10.24 -5.63
C VAL A 5 18.16 9.03 -5.21
N LEU A 6 18.98 8.51 -6.12
CA LEU A 6 19.88 7.37 -5.82
C LEU A 6 20.95 7.74 -4.79
N SER A 7 21.55 8.94 -4.93
CA SER A 7 22.52 9.46 -3.96
C SER A 7 21.91 9.60 -2.56
N PHE A 8 20.66 10.02 -2.44
CA PHE A 8 20.01 10.18 -1.13
C PHE A 8 19.63 8.85 -0.47
N ILE A 9 19.14 7.86 -1.25
CA ILE A 9 18.93 6.48 -0.76
C ILE A 9 20.24 5.89 -0.22
N LEU A 10 21.37 6.23 -0.86
CA LEU A 10 22.72 5.85 -0.43
C LEU A 10 23.29 6.72 0.71
N TYR A 11 22.77 7.93 0.93
CA TYR A 11 23.24 8.87 1.97
C TYR A 11 22.49 8.74 3.31
N TYR A 12 21.20 8.38 3.30
CA TYR A 12 20.42 8.01 4.50
C TYR A 12 19.91 6.54 4.47
N PRO A 13 20.77 5.56 4.15
CA PRO A 13 20.39 4.15 4.08
C PRO A 13 19.96 3.63 5.45
N GLN A 14 20.49 4.21 6.52
CA GLN A 14 20.31 3.80 7.91
C GLN A 14 18.89 4.04 8.45
N ILE A 15 18.08 4.88 7.81
CA ILE A 15 16.69 5.15 8.25
C ILE A 15 15.70 4.50 7.27
N VAL A 16 15.97 4.65 5.97
CA VAL A 16 15.08 4.14 4.92
C VAL A 16 15.12 2.62 4.83
N LEU A 17 16.30 1.98 4.92
CA LEU A 17 16.41 0.53 4.83
C LEU A 17 15.88 -0.20 6.07
N PRO A 18 16.03 0.28 7.31
CA PRO A 18 15.44 -0.39 8.46
C PRO A 18 13.92 -0.24 8.51
N VAL A 19 13.34 0.90 8.13
CA VAL A 19 11.87 1.04 8.14
C VAL A 19 11.24 0.17 7.05
N CYS A 20 11.78 0.21 5.82
CA CYS A 20 11.33 -0.67 4.74
C CYS A 20 11.66 -2.13 5.04
N GLY A 21 12.84 -2.42 5.58
CA GLY A 21 13.34 -3.74 5.92
C GLY A 21 12.57 -4.38 7.07
N VAL A 22 12.19 -3.62 8.11
CA VAL A 22 11.34 -4.07 9.21
C VAL A 22 9.92 -4.28 8.72
N ALA A 23 9.37 -3.41 7.86
CA ALA A 23 8.05 -3.65 7.27
C ALA A 23 8.02 -4.90 6.38
N ILE A 24 9.03 -5.08 5.52
CA ILE A 24 9.18 -6.25 4.65
C ILE A 24 9.48 -7.51 5.48
N ALA A 25 10.33 -7.43 6.50
CA ALA A 25 10.64 -8.54 7.40
C ALA A 25 9.42 -8.90 8.25
N TYR A 26 8.66 -7.93 8.76
CA TYR A 26 7.42 -8.17 9.48
C TYR A 26 6.38 -8.87 8.59
N LEU A 27 6.23 -8.40 7.33
CA LEU A 27 5.36 -9.04 6.33
C LEU A 27 5.86 -10.44 5.91
N SER A 28 7.18 -10.65 5.88
CA SER A 28 7.82 -11.92 5.50
C SER A 28 7.86 -12.95 6.62
N VAL A 29 7.97 -12.52 7.87
CA VAL A 29 7.94 -13.39 9.06
C VAL A 29 6.50 -13.87 9.32
N TYR A 30 5.50 -13.03 9.07
CA TYR A 30 4.09 -13.44 9.15
C TYR A 30 3.61 -14.33 7.98
N LYS A 31 4.48 -14.62 7.00
CA LYS A 31 4.23 -15.53 5.85
C LYS A 31 3.87 -16.96 6.26
N LYS A 32 4.16 -17.38 7.50
CA LYS A 32 3.77 -18.71 8.03
C LYS A 32 2.30 -18.86 8.42
N ARG A 33 1.51 -17.78 8.54
CA ARG A 33 0.06 -17.90 8.74
C ARG A 33 -0.68 -17.66 7.42
N PRO A 34 -1.33 -18.68 6.84
CA PRO A 34 -2.03 -18.52 5.59
C PRO A 34 -3.21 -17.54 5.83
N ILE A 35 -3.46 -16.68 4.85
CA ILE A 35 -4.79 -16.08 4.59
C ILE A 35 -5.19 -14.83 5.42
N LYS A 36 -4.39 -14.29 6.35
CA LYS A 36 -4.81 -13.10 7.16
C LYS A 36 -3.99 -11.81 7.03
N THR A 37 -3.00 -11.69 6.16
CA THR A 37 -2.45 -10.37 5.81
C THR A 37 -3.32 -9.73 4.73
N ARG A 38 -4.51 -9.32 5.16
CA ARG A 38 -5.34 -8.35 4.46
C ARG A 38 -4.49 -7.13 4.11
N PHE A 39 -4.89 -6.41 3.08
CA PHE A 39 -4.41 -5.07 2.76
C PHE A 39 -4.77 -4.05 3.87
N LEU A 40 -4.54 -4.37 5.15
CA LEU A 40 -4.87 -3.52 6.29
C LEU A 40 -3.77 -2.53 6.60
N LEU A 41 -2.51 -2.85 6.28
CA LEU A 41 -1.39 -1.96 6.57
C LEU A 41 -1.54 -0.61 5.87
N LEU A 42 -1.89 -0.60 4.58
CA LEU A 42 -2.02 0.63 3.80
C LEU A 42 -3.22 1.50 4.25
N PRO A 43 -4.43 0.96 4.48
CA PRO A 43 -5.54 1.72 5.06
C PRO A 43 -5.27 2.22 6.47
N ILE A 44 -4.64 1.41 7.34
CA ILE A 44 -4.22 1.85 8.69
C ILE A 44 -3.26 3.02 8.56
N LEU A 45 -2.27 2.90 7.68
CA LEU A 45 -1.30 3.96 7.42
C LEU A 45 -1.98 5.26 6.97
N VAL A 46 -2.94 5.18 6.04
CA VAL A 46 -3.74 6.33 5.58
C VAL A 46 -4.54 6.96 6.73
N VAL A 47 -5.19 6.15 7.58
CA VAL A 47 -5.97 6.65 8.74
C VAL A 47 -5.06 7.35 9.76
N VAL A 48 -3.89 6.77 10.06
CA VAL A 48 -2.93 7.38 11.00
C VAL A 48 -2.43 8.72 10.45
N THR A 49 -2.08 8.80 9.16
CA THR A 49 -1.69 10.06 8.51
C THR A 49 -2.80 11.10 8.56
N PHE A 50 -4.05 10.69 8.36
CA PHE A 50 -5.21 11.58 8.43
C PHE A 50 -5.42 12.14 9.86
N LEU A 51 -5.33 11.30 10.89
CA LEU A 51 -5.44 11.73 12.29
C LEU A 51 -4.29 12.67 12.68
N LEU A 52 -3.07 12.39 12.23
CA LEU A 52 -1.91 13.26 12.44
C LEU A 52 -2.10 14.63 11.78
N SER A 53 -2.69 14.67 10.57
CA SER A 53 -3.04 15.92 9.89
C SER A 53 -4.06 16.74 10.68
N LEU A 54 -5.04 16.09 11.31
CA LEU A 54 -6.03 16.76 12.18
C LEU A 54 -5.42 17.32 13.46
N ILE A 55 -4.48 16.61 14.08
CA ILE A 55 -3.84 17.02 15.35
C ILE A 55 -2.85 18.16 15.11
N ASP A 56 -2.00 18.03 14.09
CA ASP A 56 -0.86 18.93 13.89
C ASP A 56 -1.20 20.14 12.99
N ASN A 57 -2.34 20.06 12.29
CA ASN A 57 -2.89 21.05 11.37
C ASN A 57 -1.81 21.72 10.48
N PRO A 58 -1.38 21.04 9.40
CA PRO A 58 -0.28 21.52 8.57
C PRO A 58 -0.56 22.81 7.80
N PHE A 59 -1.80 23.32 7.83
CA PHE A 59 -2.21 24.58 7.21
C PHE A 59 -2.34 25.75 8.19
N SER A 60 -2.03 25.56 9.47
CA SER A 60 -2.05 26.66 10.43
C SER A 60 -0.77 27.50 10.34
N ASP A 61 -0.90 28.83 10.29
CA ASP A 61 0.21 29.79 10.25
C ASP A 61 1.05 29.88 11.55
N ARG A 62 0.95 28.89 12.45
CA ARG A 62 1.75 28.85 13.68
C ARG A 62 3.13 28.30 13.38
N THR A 63 4.16 28.87 14.00
CA THR A 63 5.58 28.57 13.79
C THR A 63 6.01 27.11 13.95
N TYR A 64 5.20 26.29 14.63
CA TYR A 64 5.47 24.86 14.86
C TYR A 64 4.38 23.93 14.32
N SER A 65 3.33 24.47 13.68
CA SER A 65 2.24 23.64 13.15
C SER A 65 2.72 22.84 11.94
N GLY A 66 2.31 21.58 11.86
CA GLY A 66 2.60 20.70 10.73
C GLY A 66 4.00 20.12 10.69
N LEU A 67 4.89 20.47 11.63
CA LEU A 67 6.26 19.95 11.65
C LEU A 67 6.26 18.44 11.89
N LEU A 68 5.47 17.96 12.85
CA LEU A 68 5.36 16.55 13.19
C LEU A 68 4.68 15.76 12.05
N PHE A 69 3.69 16.36 11.40
CA PHE A 69 3.06 15.83 10.19
C PHE A 69 4.07 15.69 9.05
N VAL A 70 4.89 16.72 8.78
CA VAL A 70 5.93 16.67 7.76
C VAL A 70 6.94 15.56 8.09
N PHE A 71 7.48 15.52 9.32
CA PHE A 71 8.42 14.48 9.75
C PHE A 71 7.84 13.06 9.56
N TYR A 72 6.63 12.82 10.05
CA TYR A 72 5.97 11.53 9.86
C TYR A 72 5.76 11.19 8.38
N ASN A 73 5.39 12.18 7.56
CA ASN A 73 5.13 11.98 6.15
C ASN A 73 6.42 11.61 5.37
N VAL A 74 7.54 12.28 5.66
CA VAL A 74 8.85 12.02 5.04
C VAL A 74 9.37 10.63 5.41
N TYR A 75 9.42 10.34 6.71
CA TYR A 75 10.20 9.21 7.22
C TYR A 75 9.37 7.92 7.33
N VAL A 76 8.05 8.03 7.45
CA VAL A 76 7.18 6.87 7.69
C VAL A 76 6.21 6.69 6.53
N PHE A 77 5.36 7.67 6.24
CA PHE A 77 4.27 7.50 5.28
C PHE A 77 4.76 7.23 3.86
N THR A 78 5.62 8.10 3.33
CA THR A 78 6.06 8.02 1.94
C THR A 78 6.84 6.71 1.65
N PRO A 79 7.88 6.33 2.41
CA PRO A 79 8.59 5.07 2.14
C PRO A 79 7.70 3.83 2.36
N LEU A 80 6.87 3.82 3.41
CA LEU A 80 6.02 2.67 3.72
C LEU A 80 4.87 2.51 2.71
N SER A 81 4.31 3.62 2.22
CA SER A 81 3.26 3.60 1.19
C SER A 81 3.79 3.03 -0.13
N VAL A 82 5.04 3.37 -0.52
CA VAL A 82 5.70 2.80 -1.71
C VAL A 82 5.97 1.29 -1.53
N ALA A 83 6.53 0.88 -0.39
CA ALA A 83 6.79 -0.53 -0.13
C ALA A 83 5.51 -1.37 -0.15
N CYS A 84 4.44 -0.85 0.46
CA CYS A 84 3.17 -1.54 0.54
C CYS A 84 2.40 -1.50 -0.80
N SER A 85 2.51 -0.44 -1.61
CA SER A 85 1.91 -0.40 -2.95
C SER A 85 2.56 -1.39 -3.91
N ILE A 86 3.90 -1.50 -3.91
CA ILE A 86 4.64 -2.51 -4.69
C ILE A 86 4.24 -3.93 -4.25
N THR A 87 4.19 -4.18 -2.94
CA THR A 87 3.78 -5.49 -2.40
C THR A 87 2.35 -5.84 -2.85
N SER A 88 1.46 -4.84 -2.88
CA SER A 88 0.09 -5.00 -3.36
C SER A 88 0.01 -5.34 -4.84
N LEU A 89 0.79 -4.66 -5.66
CA LEU A 89 0.89 -4.92 -7.09
C LEU A 89 1.40 -6.33 -7.37
N LEU A 90 2.50 -6.75 -6.71
CA LEU A 90 3.03 -8.11 -6.87
C LEU A 90 1.98 -9.16 -6.51
N LYS A 91 1.34 -9.02 -5.35
CA LYS A 91 0.30 -9.95 -4.88
C LYS A 91 -0.90 -10.00 -5.85
N SER A 92 -1.31 -8.86 -6.38
CA SER A 92 -2.39 -8.76 -7.36
C SER A 92 -2.03 -9.46 -8.69
N ILE A 93 -0.79 -9.30 -9.18
CA ILE A 93 -0.32 -9.94 -10.41
C ILE A 93 -0.24 -11.46 -10.23
N TYR A 94 0.30 -11.95 -9.09
CA TYR A 94 0.34 -13.37 -8.79
C TYR A 94 -1.07 -13.96 -8.72
N HIS A 95 -2.01 -13.26 -8.09
CA HIS A 95 -3.40 -13.71 -8.02
C HIS A 95 -4.05 -13.76 -9.40
N TYR A 96 -3.87 -12.73 -10.23
CA TYR A 96 -4.36 -12.69 -11.61
C TYR A 96 -3.83 -13.84 -12.48
N ARG A 97 -2.55 -14.21 -12.30
CA ARG A 97 -1.97 -15.35 -13.03
C ARG A 97 -2.56 -16.69 -12.61
N LEU A 98 -2.94 -16.83 -11.34
CA LEU A 98 -3.49 -18.07 -10.79
C LEU A 98 -5.00 -18.21 -11.03
N PHE A 99 -5.75 -17.11 -10.85
CA PHE A 99 -7.19 -17.05 -11.03
C PHE A 99 -7.49 -15.94 -12.05
N ARG A 100 -7.72 -16.33 -13.31
CA ARG A 100 -8.08 -15.42 -14.42
C ARG A 100 -9.52 -14.89 -14.29
N ILE A 101 -9.82 -14.18 -13.20
CA ILE A 101 -11.13 -13.62 -12.90
C ILE A 101 -11.11 -12.13 -13.30
N PRO A 102 -12.19 -11.56 -13.89
CA PRO A 102 -12.22 -10.14 -14.28
C PRO A 102 -12.00 -9.17 -13.11
N LEU A 103 -12.34 -9.56 -11.88
CA LEU A 103 -12.08 -8.76 -10.68
C LEU A 103 -10.57 -8.61 -10.39
N ALA A 104 -9.79 -9.66 -10.62
CA ALA A 104 -8.33 -9.64 -10.47
C ALA A 104 -7.70 -8.59 -11.39
N THR A 105 -8.21 -8.44 -12.62
CA THR A 105 -7.74 -7.43 -13.58
C THR A 105 -7.93 -6.02 -13.05
N ILE A 106 -9.11 -5.71 -12.52
CA ILE A 106 -9.42 -4.41 -11.89
C ILE A 106 -8.47 -4.16 -10.72
N LEU A 107 -8.21 -5.19 -9.91
CA LEU A 107 -7.30 -5.13 -8.78
C LEU A 107 -5.86 -4.80 -9.18
N VAL A 108 -5.39 -5.37 -10.30
CA VAL A 108 -4.04 -5.11 -10.85
C VAL A 108 -3.94 -3.68 -11.38
N ILE A 109 -4.95 -3.20 -12.09
CA ILE A 109 -5.00 -1.83 -12.63
C ILE A 109 -5.03 -0.81 -11.50
N ASN A 110 -5.87 -1.00 -10.49
CA ASN A 110 -5.93 -0.08 -9.36
C ASN A 110 -4.63 -0.12 -8.54
N ALA A 111 -4.01 -1.29 -8.36
CA ALA A 111 -2.70 -1.41 -7.72
C ALA A 111 -1.58 -0.72 -8.50
N SER A 112 -1.61 -0.75 -9.84
CA SER A 112 -0.60 -0.08 -10.67
C SER A 112 -0.74 1.43 -10.62
N ILE A 113 -1.98 1.95 -10.68
CA ILE A 113 -2.27 3.38 -10.47
C ILE A 113 -1.78 3.82 -9.09
N MET A 114 -2.11 3.07 -8.04
CA MET A 114 -1.69 3.38 -6.67
C MET A 114 -0.17 3.38 -6.52
N THR A 115 0.53 2.41 -7.14
CA THR A 115 2.00 2.36 -7.13
C THR A 115 2.59 3.59 -7.82
N CYS A 116 2.06 3.96 -8.99
CA CYS A 116 2.46 5.16 -9.72
C CYS A 116 2.26 6.43 -8.89
N LEU A 117 1.08 6.60 -8.27
CA LEU A 117 0.78 7.74 -7.38
C LEU A 117 1.76 7.82 -6.20
N THR A 118 2.06 6.70 -5.53
CA THR A 118 3.01 6.68 -4.41
C THR A 118 4.44 6.99 -4.85
N LEU A 119 4.85 6.53 -6.03
CA LEU A 119 6.18 6.82 -6.60
C LEU A 119 6.31 8.28 -7.02
N ILE A 120 5.29 8.84 -7.67
CA ILE A 120 5.26 10.26 -8.04
C ILE A 120 5.29 11.11 -6.77
N ASN A 121 4.48 10.79 -5.75
CA ASN A 121 4.49 11.50 -4.47
C ASN A 121 5.87 11.41 -3.79
N PHE A 122 6.53 10.25 -3.83
CA PHE A 122 7.90 10.09 -3.35
C PHE A 122 8.90 10.96 -4.13
N ILE A 123 8.87 10.92 -5.47
CA ILE A 123 9.79 11.71 -6.30
C ILE A 123 9.57 13.21 -6.12
N LEU A 124 8.33 13.68 -6.05
CA LEU A 124 8.01 15.10 -5.85
C LEU A 124 8.49 15.60 -4.49
N PHE A 125 8.29 14.79 -3.45
CA PHE A 125 8.67 15.14 -2.09
C PHE A 125 10.21 15.21 -1.92
N PHE A 126 10.96 14.35 -2.61
CA PHE A 126 12.44 14.35 -2.57
C PHE A 126 13.11 15.18 -3.70
N GLY A 127 12.36 15.56 -4.74
CA GLY A 127 12.87 16.23 -5.93
C GLY A 127 12.97 17.75 -5.81
N GLU A 128 12.05 18.39 -5.07
CA GLU A 128 11.97 19.84 -4.84
C GLU A 128 11.34 20.12 -3.46
N LEU A 129 12.07 20.83 -2.59
CA LEU A 129 11.80 20.88 -1.14
C LEU A 129 10.69 21.87 -0.70
N SER A 130 10.07 22.68 -1.56
CA SER A 130 9.37 23.88 -1.04
C SER A 130 8.05 24.31 -1.68
N THR A 131 7.56 23.69 -2.75
CA THR A 131 6.36 24.19 -3.47
C THR A 131 5.16 23.24 -3.50
N SER A 132 5.24 22.05 -2.89
CA SER A 132 4.30 20.95 -3.22
C SER A 132 3.50 20.36 -2.05
N LEU A 133 3.48 20.94 -0.84
CA LEU A 133 2.72 20.35 0.28
C LEU A 133 1.23 20.17 -0.08
N THR A 134 0.65 21.15 -0.76
CA THR A 134 -0.72 21.08 -1.30
C THR A 134 -0.87 19.96 -2.33
N LEU A 135 0.09 19.82 -3.25
CA LEU A 135 0.09 18.78 -4.29
C LEU A 135 0.23 17.37 -3.67
N SER A 136 1.10 17.22 -2.67
CA SER A 136 1.26 15.98 -1.90
C SER A 136 0.00 15.63 -1.12
N CYS A 137 -0.74 16.63 -0.62
CA CYS A 137 -2.06 16.41 -0.02
C CYS A 137 -3.09 15.92 -1.05
N VAL A 138 -3.08 16.43 -2.28
CA VAL A 138 -3.92 15.90 -3.37
C VAL A 138 -3.56 14.46 -3.68
N PHE A 139 -2.27 14.14 -3.82
CA PHE A 139 -1.81 12.76 -4.01
C PHE A 139 -2.21 11.87 -2.83
N PHE A 140 -2.14 12.36 -1.60
CA PHE A 140 -2.58 11.64 -0.42
C PHE A 140 -4.06 11.26 -0.49
N ILE A 141 -4.94 12.18 -0.90
CA ILE A 141 -6.38 11.90 -1.07
C ILE A 141 -6.60 10.85 -2.16
N LEU A 142 -5.91 10.97 -3.30
CA LEU A 142 -5.99 10.00 -4.40
C LEU A 142 -5.49 8.60 -3.97
N ILE A 143 -4.38 8.55 -3.23
CA ILE A 143 -3.85 7.32 -2.65
C ILE A 143 -4.88 6.74 -1.69
N ALA A 144 -5.44 7.53 -0.77
CA ALA A 144 -6.44 7.10 0.19
C ALA A 144 -7.66 6.45 -0.48
N ILE A 145 -8.26 7.09 -1.49
CA ILE A 145 -9.38 6.54 -2.25
C ILE A 145 -8.98 5.22 -2.91
N SER A 146 -7.82 5.19 -3.57
CA SER A 146 -7.31 3.99 -4.24
C SER A 146 -7.08 2.83 -3.26
N THR A 147 -6.62 3.12 -2.04
CA THR A 147 -6.42 2.10 -0.99
C THR A 147 -7.73 1.46 -0.54
N ILE A 148 -8.78 2.26 -0.39
CA ILE A 148 -10.10 1.79 0.03
C ILE A 148 -10.71 0.92 -1.08
N VAL A 149 -10.63 1.36 -2.33
CA VAL A 149 -11.08 0.58 -3.48
C VAL A 149 -10.34 -0.76 -3.57
N GLN A 150 -9.01 -0.76 -3.43
CA GLN A 150 -8.19 -1.97 -3.43
C GLN A 150 -8.61 -2.95 -2.32
N PHE A 151 -8.88 -2.41 -1.12
CA PHE A 151 -9.28 -3.20 0.04
C PHE A 151 -10.66 -3.84 -0.15
N VAL A 152 -11.65 -3.06 -0.58
CA VAL A 152 -13.03 -3.52 -0.77
C VAL A 152 -13.12 -4.57 -1.87
N ILE A 153 -12.55 -4.30 -3.05
CA ILE A 153 -12.59 -5.24 -4.17
C ILE A 153 -11.80 -6.51 -3.81
N GLY A 154 -10.68 -6.39 -3.09
CA GLY A 154 -9.88 -7.53 -2.66
C GLY A 154 -10.62 -8.46 -1.71
N GLU A 155 -11.40 -7.92 -0.76
CA GLU A 155 -12.24 -8.75 0.11
C GLU A 155 -13.36 -9.47 -0.65
N ILE A 156 -13.98 -8.80 -1.63
CA ILE A 156 -15.03 -9.40 -2.47
C ILE A 156 -14.44 -10.54 -3.30
N GLU A 157 -13.26 -10.34 -3.90
CA GLU A 157 -12.57 -11.35 -4.69
C GLU A 157 -12.23 -12.59 -3.88
N ILE A 158 -11.61 -12.42 -2.71
CA ILE A 158 -11.22 -13.54 -1.83
C ILE A 158 -12.44 -14.37 -1.43
N ARG A 159 -13.57 -13.72 -1.14
CA ARG A 159 -14.83 -14.41 -0.81
C ARG A 159 -15.34 -15.23 -2.00
N LYS A 160 -15.30 -14.67 -3.21
CA LYS A 160 -15.69 -15.40 -4.44
C LYS A 160 -14.81 -16.61 -4.69
N VAL A 161 -13.49 -16.46 -4.62
CA VAL A 161 -12.54 -17.57 -4.83
C VAL A 161 -12.73 -18.66 -3.76
N LYS A 162 -12.92 -18.28 -2.49
CA LYS A 162 -13.18 -19.25 -1.41
C LYS A 162 -14.47 -20.04 -1.65
N ASN A 163 -15.54 -19.36 -2.09
CA ASN A 163 -16.79 -20.04 -2.41
C ASN A 163 -16.64 -21.02 -3.59
N ILE A 164 -15.92 -20.63 -4.65
CA ILE A 164 -15.64 -21.52 -5.79
C ILE A 164 -14.85 -22.75 -5.34
N LEU A 165 -13.81 -22.57 -4.51
CA LEU A 165 -13.00 -23.67 -4.02
C LEU A 165 -13.80 -24.64 -3.13
N LEU A 166 -14.67 -24.12 -2.26
CA LEU A 166 -15.56 -24.95 -1.44
C LEU A 166 -16.56 -25.77 -2.28
N GLN A 167 -17.08 -25.19 -3.36
CA GLN A 167 -17.96 -25.89 -4.30
C GLN A 167 -17.23 -27.04 -5.01
N LEU A 168 -15.98 -26.81 -5.44
CA LEU A 168 -15.15 -27.85 -6.05
C LEU A 168 -14.86 -29.00 -5.07
N GLN A 169 -14.46 -28.69 -3.83
CA GLN A 169 -14.20 -29.71 -2.79
C GLN A 169 -15.45 -30.51 -2.41
N ASN A 170 -16.62 -29.88 -2.38
CA ASN A 170 -17.88 -30.59 -2.12
C ASN A 170 -18.26 -31.51 -3.28
N LYS A 171 -17.98 -31.12 -4.52
CA LYS A 171 -18.21 -31.95 -5.71
C LYS A 171 -17.29 -33.17 -5.75
N GLU A 172 -16.00 -32.98 -5.45
CA GLU A 172 -15.03 -34.09 -5.36
C GLU A 172 -15.41 -35.09 -4.28
N ARG A 173 -15.76 -34.64 -3.07
CA ARG A 173 -16.22 -35.52 -1.98
C ARG A 173 -17.51 -36.27 -2.33
N HIS A 174 -18.42 -35.65 -3.08
CA HIS A 174 -19.61 -36.35 -3.56
C HIS A 174 -19.25 -37.44 -4.57
N CYS A 175 -18.30 -37.23 -5.48
CA CYS A 175 -17.87 -38.27 -6.43
C CYS A 175 -17.16 -39.45 -5.75
N GLU A 176 -16.35 -39.22 -4.72
CA GLU A 176 -15.67 -40.29 -3.96
C GLU A 176 -16.64 -41.12 -3.11
N ALA A 177 -17.77 -40.56 -2.66
CA ALA A 177 -18.76 -41.28 -1.86
C ALA A 177 -19.60 -42.29 -2.66
N TRP A 178 -19.49 -42.29 -3.99
CA TRP A 178 -20.20 -43.20 -4.91
C TRP A 178 -19.25 -44.19 -5.63
N GLN A 179 -17.99 -44.30 -5.19
CA GLN A 179 -17.04 -45.34 -5.60
C GLN A 179 -16.81 -46.34 -4.48
#